data_AF-A0A9P7MTS3-F1
#
_entry.id   AF-A0A9P7MTS3-F1
#
_cell.length_a   1.000
_cell.length_b   1.000
_cell.length_c   1.000
_cell.angle_alpha   90.00
_cell.angle_beta   90.00
_cell.angle_gamma   90.00
#
_symmetry.space_group_name_H-M   'P 1'
#
loop_
_entity.id
_entity.type
_entity.pdbx_description
1 polymer ?
#
loop_
_entity_poly.entity_id
_entity_poly.type
_entity_poly.pdbx_seq_one_letter_code
_entity_poly.pdbx_strand_id
1 'polypeptide(L)'
;MIDQLNRFMWEYPGEFFIWDLSYPDARSARRHYKMLNDGELKRLHEELKLIRHRLDLRYLNKQDITLRPLKEFVTPELKKTGRSTVIIRVPSTWAKKGLFPAKEGFISEDYFPLSTHRIKNKEIGQFVTDHVAALKAARPSRIALMYNMAWFRAVPILDLLSMRPSLHEFSKVAWPGFYTDIWSNLSDTTYPNMVSMDNVHGSALKAMVMVINKCFVARKCGSLGGMVKWSEGVDKEGNDEKNGGNGEENEGGGE
;
A
#
# COMPACT_ATOMS: atom_id res chain seq x y z
N MET A 1 18.83 -10.52 0.65
CA MET A 1 17.64 -9.65 0.47
C MET A 1 18.00 -8.34 -0.22
N ILE A 2 18.99 -7.57 0.26
CA ILE A 2 19.42 -6.31 -0.41
C ILE A 2 19.83 -6.54 -1.87
N ASP A 3 20.65 -7.56 -2.14
CA ASP A 3 21.05 -7.88 -3.52
C ASP A 3 19.87 -8.27 -4.41
N GLN A 4 18.84 -8.91 -3.85
CA GLN A 4 17.62 -9.26 -4.59
C GLN A 4 16.80 -8.02 -4.91
N LEU A 5 16.66 -7.09 -3.96
CA LEU A 5 16.00 -5.80 -4.20
C LEU A 5 16.75 -5.00 -5.28
N ASN A 6 18.08 -4.91 -5.15
CA ASN A 6 18.93 -4.24 -6.13
C ASN A 6 18.82 -4.88 -7.52
N ARG A 7 18.80 -6.22 -7.59
CA ARG A 7 18.60 -6.96 -8.85
C ARG A 7 17.21 -6.70 -9.43
N PHE A 8 16.16 -6.74 -8.61
CA PHE A 8 14.80 -6.48 -9.07
C PHE A 8 14.67 -5.08 -9.68
N MET A 9 15.24 -4.05 -9.04
CA MET A 9 15.24 -2.69 -9.58
C MET A 9 16.05 -2.54 -10.86
N TRP A 10 17.06 -3.40 -11.05
CA TRP A 10 17.84 -3.45 -12.28
C TRP A 10 17.06 -4.13 -13.42
N GLU A 11 16.35 -5.21 -13.13
CA GLU A 11 15.51 -5.94 -14.09
C GLU A 11 14.23 -5.17 -14.47
N TYR A 12 13.70 -4.38 -13.53
CA TYR A 12 12.46 -3.60 -13.68
C TYR A 12 12.72 -2.12 -13.34
N PRO A 13 13.43 -1.39 -14.23
CA PRO A 13 13.78 0.00 -14.01
C PRO A 13 12.61 0.97 -14.16
N GLY A 14 12.72 2.15 -13.53
CA GLY A 14 11.80 3.28 -13.74
C GLY A 14 10.58 3.29 -12.83
N GLU A 15 10.63 2.53 -11.74
CA GLU A 15 9.57 2.41 -10.75
C GLU A 15 9.93 3.13 -9.44
N PHE A 16 8.90 3.48 -8.65
CA PHE A 16 9.07 4.01 -7.30
C PHE A 16 8.83 2.93 -6.27
N PHE A 17 9.81 2.71 -5.40
CA PHE A 17 9.79 1.69 -4.36
C PHE A 17 9.74 2.32 -2.97
N ILE A 18 8.83 1.83 -2.14
CA ILE A 18 8.79 2.10 -0.71
C ILE A 18 9.14 0.82 0.01
N TRP A 19 10.32 0.78 0.61
CA TRP A 19 10.75 -0.34 1.45
C TRP A 19 10.38 -0.06 2.90
N ASP A 20 9.31 -0.68 3.39
CA ASP A 20 8.77 -0.43 4.72
C ASP A 20 9.32 -1.41 5.77
N LEU A 21 10.01 -0.87 6.78
CA LEU A 21 10.50 -1.61 7.93
C LEU A 21 9.62 -1.30 9.13
N SER A 22 8.80 -2.26 9.53
CA SER A 22 7.93 -2.10 10.69
C SER A 22 8.68 -2.40 12.00
N TYR A 23 8.36 -1.66 13.06
CA TYR A 23 8.94 -1.83 14.40
C TYR A 23 8.78 -3.25 14.99
N PRO A 24 7.62 -3.93 14.85
CA PRO A 24 7.49 -5.30 15.34
C PRO A 24 8.27 -6.34 14.53
N ASP A 25 8.61 -6.08 13.27
CA ASP A 25 9.14 -7.12 12.37
C ASP A 25 10.66 -7.28 12.47
N ALA A 26 11.37 -6.22 12.86
CA ALA A 26 12.81 -6.28 13.02
C ALA A 26 13.22 -6.81 14.40
N ARG A 27 13.75 -8.03 14.43
CA ARG A 27 14.20 -8.74 15.64
C ARG A 27 15.60 -9.31 15.48
N SER A 28 16.34 -9.32 16.59
CA SER A 28 17.67 -9.92 16.64
C SER A 28 17.59 -11.42 16.84
N ALA A 29 17.91 -12.20 15.80
CA ALA A 29 18.01 -13.65 15.91
C ALA A 29 19.06 -14.08 16.96
N ARG A 30 20.17 -13.32 17.08
CA ARG A 30 21.24 -13.58 18.05
C ARG A 30 20.82 -13.38 19.50
N ARG A 31 19.74 -12.62 19.73
CA ARG A 31 19.23 -12.31 21.07
C ARG A 31 17.82 -12.86 21.27
N HIS A 32 17.56 -14.07 20.78
CA HIS A 32 16.27 -14.76 20.92
C HIS A 32 15.10 -13.92 20.45
N TYR A 33 15.24 -13.30 19.27
CA TYR A 33 14.23 -12.45 18.66
C TYR A 33 13.78 -11.27 19.54
N LYS A 34 14.68 -10.71 20.36
CA LYS A 34 14.47 -9.43 21.05
C LYS A 34 14.54 -8.25 20.07
N MET A 35 13.90 -7.14 20.45
CA MET A 35 14.00 -5.84 19.77
C MET A 35 15.45 -5.44 19.52
N LEU A 36 15.80 -4.94 18.34
CA LEU A 36 17.16 -4.52 18.00
C LEU A 36 17.72 -3.50 18.99
N ASN A 37 18.98 -3.66 19.39
CA ASN A 37 19.70 -2.70 20.21
C ASN A 37 20.42 -1.65 19.34
N ASP A 38 21.03 -0.64 19.95
CA ASP A 38 21.66 0.46 19.22
C ASP A 38 22.82 0.01 18.32
N GLY A 39 23.60 -0.99 18.75
CA GLY A 39 24.66 -1.56 17.94
C GLY A 39 24.14 -2.31 16.71
N GLU A 40 23.04 -3.05 16.87
CA GLU A 40 22.36 -3.75 15.78
C GLU A 40 21.66 -2.77 14.83
N LEU A 41 21.06 -1.69 15.35
CA LEU A 41 20.46 -0.63 14.53
C LEU A 41 21.49 0.09 13.67
N LYS A 42 22.68 0.37 14.21
CA LYS A 42 23.79 0.93 13.43
C LYS A 42 24.23 -0.02 12.31
N ARG A 43 24.33 -1.32 12.58
CA ARG A 43 24.66 -2.31 11.55
C ARG A 43 23.58 -2.38 10.48
N LEU A 44 22.30 -2.41 10.88
CA LEU A 44 21.17 -2.39 9.95
C LEU A 44 21.19 -1.12 9.09
N HIS A 45 21.48 0.05 9.66
CA HIS A 45 21.62 1.30 8.90
C HIS A 45 22.71 1.18 7.83
N GLU A 46 23.89 0.68 8.17
CA GLU A 46 24.98 0.47 7.21
C GLU A 46 24.63 -0.58 6.13
N GLU A 47 23.91 -1.65 6.49
CA GLU A 47 23.41 -2.61 5.50
C GLU A 47 22.42 -1.94 4.55
N LEU A 48 21.41 -1.23 5.06
CA LEU A 48 20.40 -0.55 4.23
C LEU A 48 21.01 0.52 3.31
N LYS A 49 22.18 1.07 3.66
CA LYS A 49 22.96 1.97 2.79
C LYS A 49 23.49 1.29 1.51
N LEU A 50 23.43 -0.03 1.41
CA LEU A 50 23.77 -0.78 0.20
C LEU A 50 22.62 -0.85 -0.83
N ILE A 51 21.40 -0.44 -0.45
CA ILE A 51 20.26 -0.36 -1.38
C ILE A 51 20.52 0.73 -2.43
N ARG A 52 20.37 0.43 -3.73
CA ARG A 52 20.66 1.42 -4.77
C ARG A 52 19.47 2.39 -4.95
N HIS A 53 19.75 3.53 -5.56
CA HIS A 53 18.74 4.51 -5.98
C HIS A 53 17.89 5.14 -4.88
N ARG A 54 18.38 5.16 -3.64
CA ARG A 54 17.74 5.92 -2.56
C ARG A 54 17.63 7.41 -2.91
N LEU A 55 16.49 8.00 -2.59
CA LEU A 55 16.18 9.39 -2.89
C LEU A 55 16.58 10.31 -1.72
N ASP A 56 17.21 11.46 -1.99
CA ASP A 56 17.41 12.50 -0.96
C ASP A 56 16.10 13.25 -0.75
N LEU A 57 15.53 13.17 0.46
CA LEU A 57 14.23 13.74 0.81
C LEU A 57 14.33 14.98 1.70
N ARG A 58 15.52 15.59 1.86
CA ARG A 58 15.68 16.79 2.68
C ARG A 58 14.80 17.95 2.22
N TYR A 59 14.61 18.08 0.91
CA TYR A 59 13.82 19.15 0.30
C TYR A 59 12.35 19.14 0.76
N LEU A 60 11.84 17.99 1.23
CA LEU A 60 10.46 17.87 1.69
C LEU A 60 10.24 18.43 3.10
N ASN A 61 11.29 18.69 3.89
CA ASN A 61 11.17 19.27 5.24
C ASN A 61 10.02 18.68 6.09
N LYS A 62 9.95 17.33 6.17
CA LYS A 62 8.89 16.57 6.87
C LYS A 62 7.46 16.78 6.36
N GLN A 63 7.29 17.23 5.13
CA GLN A 63 5.97 17.25 4.49
C GLN A 63 5.51 15.82 4.18
N ASP A 64 4.19 15.60 4.27
CA ASP A 64 3.56 14.32 3.96
C ASP A 64 3.79 13.97 2.48
N ILE A 65 4.49 12.86 2.26
CA ILE A 65 4.84 12.39 0.91
C ILE A 65 3.69 11.63 0.25
N THR A 66 2.70 11.17 1.01
CA THR A 66 1.53 10.45 0.48
C THR A 66 0.61 11.35 -0.34
N LEU A 67 0.71 12.67 -0.11
CA LEU A 67 -0.01 13.70 -0.84
C LEU A 67 0.75 14.24 -2.05
N ARG A 68 1.97 13.75 -2.29
CA ARG A 68 2.84 14.23 -3.38
C ARG A 68 2.52 13.47 -4.68
N PRO A 69 2.54 14.16 -5.83
CA PRO A 69 2.35 13.50 -7.11
C PRO A 69 3.54 12.61 -7.43
N LEU A 70 3.28 11.41 -7.98
CA LEU A 70 4.30 10.40 -8.29
C LEU A 70 5.45 10.92 -9.18
N LYS A 71 5.16 11.89 -10.05
CA LYS A 71 6.16 12.55 -10.93
C LYS A 71 7.31 13.24 -10.18
N GLU A 72 7.11 13.57 -8.90
CA GLU A 72 8.18 14.11 -8.04
C GLU A 72 9.19 13.03 -7.61
N PHE A 73 8.77 11.76 -7.56
CA PHE A 73 9.62 10.63 -7.17
C PHE A 73 10.17 9.86 -8.37
N VAL A 74 9.44 9.87 -9.49
CA VAL A 74 9.88 9.27 -10.77
C VAL A 74 9.93 10.39 -11.81
N THR A 75 11.04 11.11 -11.84
CA THR A 75 11.20 12.24 -12.78
C THR A 75 11.39 11.74 -14.22
N PRO A 76 11.09 12.57 -15.24
CA PRO A 76 11.34 12.21 -16.63
C PRO A 76 12.78 11.79 -16.92
N GLU A 77 13.76 12.40 -16.26
CA GLU A 77 15.19 12.07 -16.38
C GLU A 77 15.47 10.67 -15.85
N LEU A 78 14.96 10.35 -14.66
CA LEU A 78 15.10 9.04 -14.06
C LEU A 78 14.44 7.98 -14.95
N LYS A 79 13.26 8.27 -15.48
CA LYS A 79 12.57 7.39 -16.44
C LYS A 79 13.38 7.18 -17.73
N LYS A 80 13.96 8.24 -18.31
CA LYS A 80 14.82 8.16 -19.51
C LYS A 80 16.06 7.30 -19.28
N THR A 81 16.65 7.39 -18.10
CA THR A 81 17.84 6.59 -17.73
C THR A 81 17.51 5.18 -17.25
N GLY A 82 16.23 4.80 -17.20
CA GLY A 82 15.82 3.53 -16.61
C GLY A 82 16.26 3.42 -15.15
N ARG A 83 16.14 4.51 -14.38
CA ARG A 83 16.52 4.53 -12.97
C ARG A 83 15.28 4.53 -12.10
N SER A 84 15.14 3.50 -11.28
CA SER A 84 14.13 3.44 -10.21
C SER A 84 14.47 4.40 -9.07
N THR A 85 13.52 4.65 -8.17
CA THR A 85 13.76 5.39 -6.93
C THR A 85 13.30 4.61 -5.72
N VAL A 86 14.04 4.74 -4.62
CA VAL A 86 13.74 4.03 -3.37
C VAL A 86 13.65 5.01 -2.22
N ILE A 87 12.66 4.78 -1.37
CA ILE A 87 12.62 5.34 -0.02
C ILE A 87 12.50 4.20 0.98
N ILE A 88 13.15 4.34 2.12
CA ILE A 88 13.16 3.34 3.18
C ILE A 88 12.41 3.92 4.35
N ARG A 89 11.23 3.38 4.64
CA ARG A 89 10.47 3.77 5.83
C ARG A 89 10.97 2.98 7.02
N VAL A 90 11.31 3.69 8.09
CA VAL A 90 11.78 3.16 9.37
C VAL A 90 10.89 3.65 10.50
N PRO A 91 10.82 2.94 11.63
CA PRO A 91 10.06 3.39 12.78
C PRO A 91 10.57 4.73 13.32
N SER A 92 9.66 5.61 13.74
CA SER A 92 9.98 6.88 14.39
C SER A 92 10.92 6.72 15.58
N THR A 93 10.80 5.62 16.34
CA THR A 93 11.69 5.31 17.47
C THR A 93 13.15 5.15 17.04
N TRP A 94 13.40 4.70 15.81
CA TRP A 94 14.75 4.58 15.25
C TRP A 94 15.21 5.90 14.63
N ALA A 95 14.32 6.58 13.89
CA ALA A 95 14.61 7.89 13.30
C ALA A 95 15.00 8.93 14.36
N LYS A 96 14.32 8.94 15.53
CA LYS A 96 14.63 9.80 16.68
C LYS A 96 16.02 9.59 17.28
N LYS A 97 16.68 8.44 17.01
CA LYS A 97 18.08 8.20 17.41
C LYS A 97 19.09 8.87 16.47
N GLY A 98 18.64 9.52 15.40
CA GLY A 98 19.50 10.22 14.44
C GLY A 98 20.25 9.30 13.47
N LEU A 99 19.99 7.99 13.50
CA LEU A 99 20.69 7.00 12.65
C LEU A 99 20.17 6.95 11.22
N PHE A 100 18.93 7.38 10.98
CA PHE A 100 18.25 7.19 9.70
C PHE A 100 17.81 8.54 9.10
N PRO A 101 18.74 9.30 8.49
CA PRO A 101 18.45 10.65 8.01
C PRO A 101 17.75 10.65 6.63
N ALA A 102 16.85 11.62 6.42
CA ALA A 102 16.15 11.82 5.15
C ALA A 102 17.07 12.07 3.94
N LYS A 103 18.27 12.62 4.20
CA LYS A 103 19.30 12.83 3.16
C LYS A 103 19.81 11.54 2.52
N GLU A 104 19.64 10.41 3.21
CA GLU A 104 20.05 9.09 2.76
C GLU A 104 18.87 8.24 2.27
N GLY A 105 17.68 8.83 2.16
CA GLY A 105 16.46 8.16 1.72
C GLY A 105 15.72 7.40 2.80
N PHE A 106 15.99 7.69 4.07
CA PHE A 106 15.24 7.15 5.19
C PHE A 106 14.14 8.11 5.65
N ILE A 107 12.94 7.58 5.86
CA ILE A 107 11.81 8.34 6.39
C ILE A 107 11.16 7.63 7.57
N SER A 108 10.38 8.37 8.33
CA SER A 108 9.52 7.82 9.38
C SER A 108 8.08 8.26 9.17
N GLU A 109 7.22 7.95 10.14
CA GLU A 109 5.82 8.38 10.20
C GLU A 109 5.66 9.91 10.12
N ASP A 110 6.71 10.69 10.44
CA ASP A 110 6.72 12.15 10.22
C ASP A 110 6.53 12.53 8.74
N TYR A 111 7.06 11.72 7.81
CA TYR A 111 6.98 11.97 6.36
C TYR A 111 5.87 11.13 5.70
N PHE A 112 5.53 9.98 6.29
CA PHE A 112 4.58 9.02 5.74
C PHE A 112 3.58 8.63 6.83
N PRO A 113 2.68 9.57 7.21
CA PRO A 113 1.69 9.33 8.23
C PRO A 113 0.73 8.24 7.76
N LEU A 114 0.53 7.25 8.62
CA LEU A 114 -0.33 6.10 8.36
C LEU A 114 -1.40 6.03 9.42
N SER A 115 -2.65 6.29 9.01
CA SER A 115 -3.80 5.98 9.87
C SER A 115 -4.04 4.48 9.85
N THR A 116 -4.31 3.89 11.01
CA THR A 116 -4.63 2.45 11.13
C THR A 116 -5.66 2.28 12.23
N HIS A 117 -6.75 1.58 11.93
CA HIS A 117 -7.73 1.20 12.93
C HIS A 117 -7.33 -0.13 13.56
N ARG A 118 -7.19 -0.15 14.89
CA ARG A 118 -6.92 -1.37 15.66
C ARG A 118 -8.22 -1.91 16.22
N ILE A 119 -8.59 -3.13 15.82
CA ILE A 119 -9.77 -3.79 16.38
C ILE A 119 -9.44 -4.43 17.73
N LYS A 120 -10.26 -4.10 18.73
CA LYS A 120 -10.20 -4.65 20.09
C LYS A 120 -11.24 -5.75 20.34
N ASN A 121 -12.24 -5.86 19.47
CA ASN A 121 -13.38 -6.75 19.65
C ASN A 121 -13.04 -8.21 19.29
N LYS A 122 -13.67 -9.16 19.99
CA LYS A 122 -13.42 -10.60 19.84
C LYS A 122 -14.36 -11.29 18.83
N GLU A 123 -15.41 -10.62 18.36
CA GLU A 123 -16.44 -11.19 17.49
C GLU A 123 -16.23 -10.82 16.02
N ILE A 124 -16.30 -11.82 15.13
CA ILE A 124 -16.00 -11.68 13.69
C ILE A 124 -17.05 -10.83 12.95
N GLY A 125 -18.34 -10.96 13.30
CA GLY A 125 -19.38 -10.16 12.65
C GLY A 125 -19.23 -8.65 12.88
N GLN A 126 -18.78 -8.26 14.08
CA GLN A 126 -18.50 -6.85 14.41
C GLN A 126 -17.19 -6.37 13.78
N PHE A 127 -16.23 -7.28 13.56
CA PHE A 127 -14.93 -6.98 12.98
C PHE A 127 -15.03 -6.30 11.60
N VAL A 128 -15.89 -6.82 10.74
CA VAL A 128 -16.12 -6.28 9.40
C VAL A 128 -16.79 -4.91 9.46
N THR A 129 -17.88 -4.80 10.21
CA THR A 129 -18.63 -3.54 10.36
C THR A 129 -17.74 -2.44 10.92
N ASP A 130 -16.93 -2.74 11.93
CA ASP A 130 -15.98 -1.80 12.54
C ASP A 130 -14.93 -1.32 11.52
N HIS A 131 -14.37 -2.23 10.74
CA HIS A 131 -13.39 -1.87 9.72
C HIS A 131 -13.99 -1.05 8.57
N VAL A 132 -15.20 -1.37 8.12
CA VAL A 132 -15.91 -0.59 7.10
C VAL A 132 -16.23 0.81 7.62
N ALA A 133 -16.71 0.93 8.86
CA ALA A 133 -16.98 2.22 9.50
C ALA A 133 -15.70 3.05 9.63
N ALA A 134 -14.60 2.43 10.08
CA ALA A 134 -13.30 3.09 10.18
C ALA A 134 -12.75 3.53 8.81
N LEU A 135 -12.92 2.71 7.77
CA LEU A 135 -12.52 3.07 6.40
C LEU A 135 -13.31 4.28 5.89
N LYS A 136 -14.64 4.26 6.03
CA LYS A 136 -15.52 5.38 5.62
C LYS A 136 -15.17 6.67 6.36
N ALA A 137 -14.90 6.58 7.66
CA ALA A 137 -14.51 7.73 8.46
C ALA A 137 -13.11 8.27 8.08
N ALA A 138 -12.15 7.39 7.79
CA ALA A 138 -10.79 7.78 7.45
C ALA A 138 -10.64 8.27 6.01
N ARG A 139 -11.44 7.74 5.06
CA ARG A 139 -11.38 8.07 3.64
C ARG A 139 -12.73 8.45 3.06
N PRO A 140 -13.30 9.61 3.46
CA PRO A 140 -14.56 10.12 2.90
C PRO A 140 -14.39 10.69 1.47
N SER A 141 -13.15 10.89 1.01
CA SER A 141 -12.84 11.46 -0.30
C SER A 141 -11.53 10.89 -0.88
N ARG A 142 -11.30 11.12 -2.18
CA ARG A 142 -10.11 10.62 -2.88
C ARG A 142 -8.81 11.25 -2.38
N ILE A 143 -8.86 12.50 -1.93
CA ILE A 143 -7.72 13.25 -1.41
C ILE A 143 -7.47 13.01 0.08
N ALA A 144 -8.28 12.16 0.72
CA ALA A 144 -8.08 11.79 2.11
C ALA A 144 -6.72 11.10 2.31
N LEU A 145 -6.19 11.25 3.52
CA LEU A 145 -4.92 10.67 3.93
C LEU A 145 -4.89 9.16 3.77
N MET A 146 -3.67 8.62 3.74
CA MET A 146 -3.46 7.20 3.63
C MET A 146 -3.92 6.44 4.88
N TYR A 147 -4.66 5.37 4.62
CA TYR A 147 -5.26 4.52 5.64
C TYR A 147 -4.83 3.08 5.37
N ASN A 148 -4.10 2.52 6.32
CA ASN A 148 -3.77 1.11 6.34
C ASN A 148 -4.94 0.33 6.97
N MET A 149 -5.60 -0.44 6.13
CA MET A 149 -6.57 -1.43 6.54
C MET A 149 -5.85 -2.68 7.04
N ALA A 150 -5.45 -2.60 8.31
CA ALA A 150 -4.81 -3.68 9.05
C ALA A 150 -5.83 -4.74 9.48
N TRP A 151 -5.90 -5.84 8.74
CA TRP A 151 -6.83 -6.94 8.98
C TRP A 151 -6.25 -7.97 9.97
N PHE A 152 -5.79 -7.51 11.13
CA PHE A 152 -5.32 -8.36 12.20
C PHE A 152 -6.01 -7.97 13.52
N ARG A 153 -6.29 -8.97 14.36
CA ARG A 153 -6.82 -8.73 15.70
C ARG A 153 -5.66 -8.32 16.61
N ALA A 154 -5.83 -7.23 17.37
CA ALA A 154 -4.92 -6.94 18.46
C ALA A 154 -5.11 -8.02 19.54
N VAL A 155 -4.12 -8.91 19.71
CA VAL A 155 -4.14 -9.94 20.75
C VAL A 155 -3.58 -9.33 22.05
N PRO A 156 -4.33 -9.31 23.16
CA PRO A 156 -3.79 -8.92 24.45
C PRO A 156 -2.55 -9.76 24.81
N ILE A 157 -1.57 -9.17 25.50
CA ILE A 157 -0.31 -9.85 25.87
C ILE A 157 -0.57 -11.15 26.67
N LEU A 158 -1.60 -11.16 27.52
CA LEU A 158 -2.01 -12.34 28.27
C LEU A 158 -2.57 -13.46 27.36
N ASP A 159 -3.30 -13.09 26.30
CA ASP A 159 -3.82 -14.05 25.32
C ASP A 159 -2.69 -14.62 24.43
N LEU A 160 -1.56 -13.91 24.26
CA LEU A 160 -0.35 -14.44 23.58
C LEU A 160 0.40 -15.49 24.42
N LEU A 161 0.29 -15.42 25.75
CA LEU A 161 0.91 -16.38 26.67
C LEU A 161 0.08 -17.65 26.84
N SER A 162 -1.24 -17.57 26.66
CA SER A 162 -2.11 -18.73 26.60
C SER A 162 -2.14 -19.28 25.18
N MET A 163 -1.64 -20.50 24.94
CA MET A 163 -1.70 -21.22 23.67
C MET A 163 -3.16 -21.57 23.24
N ARG A 164 -3.99 -20.56 23.01
CA ARG A 164 -5.35 -20.67 22.44
C ARG A 164 -5.32 -20.27 20.96
N PRO A 165 -6.31 -20.72 20.15
CA PRO A 165 -6.10 -20.95 18.72
C PRO A 165 -5.58 -19.69 18.03
N SER A 166 -4.51 -19.93 17.30
CA SER A 166 -3.54 -18.99 16.77
C SER A 166 -4.18 -17.93 15.88
N LEU A 167 -3.53 -16.75 15.78
CA LEU A 167 -3.87 -15.71 14.79
C LEU A 167 -4.13 -16.29 13.38
N HIS A 168 -3.51 -17.43 13.07
CA HIS A 168 -3.72 -18.23 11.87
C HIS A 168 -5.18 -18.68 11.67
N GLU A 169 -5.87 -19.20 12.67
CA GLU A 169 -7.28 -19.62 12.53
C GLU A 169 -8.21 -18.41 12.30
N PHE A 170 -7.90 -17.28 12.92
CA PHE A 170 -8.64 -16.03 12.66
C PHE A 170 -8.43 -15.56 11.21
N SER A 171 -7.19 -15.58 10.72
CA SER A 171 -6.88 -15.16 9.35
C SER A 171 -7.63 -15.97 8.27
N LYS A 172 -7.85 -17.27 8.51
CA LYS A 172 -8.61 -18.16 7.61
C LYS A 172 -10.07 -17.76 7.47
N VAL A 173 -10.71 -17.34 8.57
CA VAL A 173 -12.12 -16.92 8.58
C VAL A 173 -12.29 -15.46 8.17
N ALA A 174 -11.29 -14.63 8.47
CA ALA A 174 -11.34 -13.20 8.20
C ALA A 174 -11.16 -12.89 6.69
N TRP A 175 -10.49 -13.74 5.92
CA TRP A 175 -10.27 -13.53 4.48
C TRP A 175 -11.57 -13.58 3.64
N PRO A 176 -12.44 -14.60 3.76
CA PRO A 176 -13.74 -14.59 3.07
C PRO A 176 -14.59 -13.35 3.38
N GLY A 177 -14.67 -12.94 4.65
CA GLY A 177 -15.40 -11.74 5.06
C GLY A 177 -14.79 -10.44 4.51
N PHE A 178 -13.46 -10.39 4.41
CA PHE A 178 -12.77 -9.26 3.74
C PHE A 178 -13.25 -9.12 2.29
N TYR A 179 -13.32 -10.22 1.55
CA TYR A 179 -13.72 -10.19 0.14
C TYR A 179 -15.22 -9.90 -0.05
N THR A 180 -16.11 -10.53 0.71
CA THR A 180 -17.56 -10.36 0.51
C THR A 180 -18.06 -9.00 1.00
N ASP A 181 -17.57 -8.56 2.16
CA ASP A 181 -18.26 -7.51 2.90
C ASP A 181 -17.60 -6.14 2.73
N ILE A 182 -16.29 -6.08 2.55
CA ILE A 182 -15.63 -4.79 2.25
C ILE A 182 -15.86 -4.42 0.81
N TRP A 183 -15.77 -5.37 -0.12
CA TRP A 183 -15.90 -5.10 -1.54
C TRP A 183 -17.20 -4.35 -1.85
N SER A 184 -18.32 -4.82 -1.29
CA SER A 184 -19.64 -4.21 -1.47
C SER A 184 -19.78 -2.80 -0.87
N ASN A 185 -18.84 -2.42 0.00
CA ASN A 185 -18.73 -1.13 0.67
C ASN A 185 -17.66 -0.20 0.06
N LEU A 186 -16.91 -0.65 -0.95
CA LEU A 186 -15.95 0.18 -1.66
C LEU A 186 -16.67 1.11 -2.65
N SER A 187 -16.12 2.30 -2.81
CA SER A 187 -16.51 3.26 -3.83
C SER A 187 -15.28 3.92 -4.44
N ASP A 188 -15.50 4.71 -5.49
CA ASP A 188 -14.47 5.55 -6.10
C ASP A 188 -13.87 6.61 -5.15
N THR A 189 -14.60 6.97 -4.08
CA THR A 189 -14.14 7.88 -3.02
C THR A 189 -13.64 7.16 -1.78
N THR A 190 -14.17 5.97 -1.48
CA THR A 190 -13.88 5.22 -0.26
C THR A 190 -13.31 3.84 -0.61
N TYR A 191 -11.99 3.72 -0.53
CA TYR A 191 -11.28 2.46 -0.74
C TYR A 191 -10.01 2.38 0.12
N PRO A 192 -9.57 1.19 0.55
CA PRO A 192 -8.32 1.07 1.28
C PRO A 192 -7.16 1.29 0.32
N ASN A 193 -6.30 2.26 0.62
CA ASN A 193 -5.12 2.54 -0.19
C ASN A 193 -3.84 1.85 0.34
N MET A 194 -3.94 1.20 1.50
CA MET A 194 -2.99 0.20 1.97
C MET A 194 -3.76 -0.93 2.67
N VAL A 195 -3.39 -2.17 2.42
CA VAL A 195 -3.99 -3.36 3.03
C VAL A 195 -2.87 -4.19 3.64
N SER A 196 -2.97 -4.47 4.95
CA SER A 196 -2.03 -5.33 5.67
C SER A 196 -2.79 -6.51 6.26
N MET A 197 -2.34 -7.73 6.02
CA MET A 197 -2.99 -8.95 6.50
C MET A 197 -1.96 -9.99 6.92
N ASP A 198 -2.28 -10.76 7.96
CA ASP A 198 -1.48 -11.91 8.37
C ASP A 198 -1.83 -13.15 7.52
N ASN A 199 -0.85 -14.04 7.34
CA ASN A 199 -1.02 -15.36 6.73
C ASN A 199 -1.68 -15.36 5.34
N VAL A 200 -1.30 -14.39 4.51
CA VAL A 200 -1.73 -14.32 3.12
C VAL A 200 -1.05 -15.45 2.34
N HIS A 201 -1.83 -16.42 1.88
CA HIS A 201 -1.36 -17.46 0.98
C HIS A 201 -1.92 -17.25 -0.44
N GLY A 202 -1.08 -17.54 -1.43
CA GLY A 202 -1.47 -17.54 -2.85
C GLY A 202 -1.60 -16.16 -3.49
N SER A 203 -2.28 -16.12 -4.63
CA SER A 203 -2.42 -14.92 -5.48
C SER A 203 -3.59 -14.01 -5.09
N ALA A 204 -4.35 -14.36 -4.06
CA ALA A 204 -5.65 -13.74 -3.77
C ALA A 204 -5.53 -12.27 -3.29
N LEU A 205 -4.62 -11.96 -2.36
CA LEU A 205 -4.35 -10.57 -1.97
C LEU A 205 -3.81 -9.74 -3.14
N LYS A 206 -2.90 -10.33 -3.93
CA LYS A 206 -2.36 -9.67 -5.13
C LYS A 206 -3.48 -9.32 -6.10
N ALA A 207 -4.38 -10.27 -6.38
CA ALA A 207 -5.53 -10.03 -7.23
C ALA A 207 -6.40 -8.92 -6.67
N MET A 208 -6.75 -8.95 -5.38
CA MET A 208 -7.56 -7.91 -4.76
C MET A 208 -6.92 -6.52 -4.85
N VAL A 209 -5.64 -6.38 -4.51
CA VAL A 209 -4.91 -5.10 -4.63
C VAL A 209 -4.89 -4.63 -6.08
N MET A 210 -4.68 -5.53 -7.04
CA MET A 210 -4.75 -5.19 -8.47
C MET A 210 -6.14 -4.70 -8.89
N VAL A 211 -7.22 -5.35 -8.43
CA VAL A 211 -8.58 -4.92 -8.77
C VAL A 211 -8.89 -3.58 -8.10
N ILE A 212 -8.53 -3.36 -6.82
CA ILE A 212 -8.72 -2.06 -6.15
C ILE A 212 -8.00 -0.95 -6.92
N ASN A 213 -6.73 -1.19 -7.29
CA ASN A 213 -5.94 -0.23 -8.06
C ASN A 213 -6.55 0.03 -9.44
N LYS A 214 -6.96 -1.01 -10.16
CA LYS A 214 -7.55 -0.84 -11.49
C LYS A 214 -8.93 -0.16 -11.44
N CYS A 215 -9.76 -0.54 -10.49
CA CYS A 215 -11.15 -0.08 -10.39
C CYS A 215 -11.28 1.27 -9.71
N PHE A 216 -10.79 1.43 -8.47
CA PHE A 216 -11.08 2.61 -7.67
C PHE A 216 -9.99 3.68 -7.82
N VAL A 217 -8.72 3.28 -7.92
CA VAL A 217 -7.61 4.23 -8.09
C VAL A 217 -7.55 4.75 -9.53
N ALA A 218 -7.43 3.85 -10.51
CA ALA A 218 -7.24 4.21 -11.91
C ALA A 218 -8.55 4.47 -12.69
N ARG A 219 -9.70 4.04 -12.16
CA ARG A 219 -11.02 4.12 -12.82
C ARG A 219 -11.10 3.38 -14.17
N LYS A 220 -10.39 2.26 -14.32
CA LYS A 220 -10.24 1.53 -15.60
C LYS A 220 -10.94 0.17 -15.64
N CYS A 221 -11.98 -0.05 -14.84
CA CYS A 221 -12.68 -1.35 -14.82
C CYS A 221 -14.19 -1.28 -15.10
N GLY A 222 -14.73 -0.09 -15.36
CA GLY A 222 -16.17 0.09 -15.58
C GLY A 222 -16.98 -0.35 -14.35
N SER A 223 -18.11 -1.01 -14.56
CA SER A 223 -18.98 -1.48 -13.47
C SER A 223 -18.54 -2.80 -12.83
N LEU A 224 -17.55 -3.51 -13.41
CA LEU A 224 -17.11 -4.86 -13.00
C LEU A 224 -18.28 -5.77 -12.60
N GLY A 225 -19.24 -5.99 -13.51
CA GLY A 225 -20.41 -6.82 -13.23
C GLY A 225 -21.36 -6.25 -12.16
N GLY A 226 -21.43 -4.92 -12.03
CA GLY A 226 -22.24 -4.23 -11.01
C GLY A 226 -21.59 -4.12 -9.64
N MET A 227 -20.35 -4.61 -9.49
CA MET A 227 -19.64 -4.61 -8.22
C MET A 227 -18.92 -3.30 -7.90
N VAL A 228 -18.82 -2.37 -8.86
CA VAL A 228 -18.18 -1.05 -8.66
C VAL A 228 -19.25 0.03 -8.69
N LYS A 229 -19.39 0.73 -7.56
CA LYS A 229 -20.32 1.85 -7.40
C LYS A 229 -19.56 3.16 -7.63
N TRP A 230 -20.02 3.92 -8.61
CA TRP A 230 -19.50 5.26 -8.92
C TRP A 230 -20.32 6.30 -8.16
N SER A 231 -19.65 7.29 -7.56
CA SER A 231 -20.34 8.47 -7.06
C SER A 231 -20.93 9.26 -8.24
N GLU A 232 -22.20 9.66 -8.13
CA GLU A 232 -22.87 10.46 -9.17
C GLU A 232 -22.16 11.80 -9.31
N GLY A 233 -21.76 12.16 -10.53
CA GLY A 233 -21.24 13.50 -10.85
C GLY A 233 -19.73 13.70 -10.94
N VAL A 234 -18.90 12.64 -10.99
CA VAL A 234 -17.44 12.78 -11.24
C VAL A 234 -17.08 12.25 -12.63
N ASP A 235 -16.68 13.18 -13.50
CA ASP A 235 -16.49 13.05 -14.94
C ASP A 235 -15.97 11.71 -15.45
N LYS A 236 -16.65 11.23 -16.50
CA LYS A 236 -16.18 10.22 -17.45
C LYS A 236 -15.22 10.88 -18.43
N GLU A 237 -14.08 11.39 -17.98
CA GLU A 237 -13.01 11.77 -18.89
C GLU A 237 -11.92 10.71 -18.86
N GLY A 238 -11.79 9.98 -19.97
CA GLY A 238 -10.69 9.05 -20.21
C GLY A 238 -10.99 7.97 -21.25
N ASN A 239 -10.86 8.34 -22.53
CA ASN A 239 -10.75 7.50 -23.73
C ASN A 239 -12.02 6.93 -24.36
N ASP A 240 -12.73 7.78 -25.10
CA ASP A 240 -13.25 7.39 -26.43
C ASP A 240 -12.40 8.12 -27.49
N GLU A 241 -11.22 7.59 -27.79
CA GLU A 241 -10.65 7.79 -29.13
C GLU A 241 -11.50 6.95 -30.10
N LYS A 242 -12.61 7.55 -30.56
CA LYS A 242 -13.28 7.08 -31.77
C LYS A 242 -12.34 7.37 -32.94
N ASN A 243 -11.68 6.31 -33.41
CA ASN A 243 -11.12 6.26 -34.75
C ASN A 243 -12.22 6.64 -35.75
N GLY A 244 -12.08 7.82 -36.34
CA GLY A 244 -12.75 8.18 -37.57
C GLY A 244 -12.18 7.33 -38.70
N GLY A 245 -12.99 6.40 -39.19
CA GLY A 245 -12.77 5.69 -40.44
C GLY A 245 -14.02 5.84 -41.28
N ASN A 246 -14.02 6.85 -42.16
CA ASN A 246 -14.97 6.97 -43.26
C ASN A 246 -14.89 5.72 -44.15
N GLY A 247 -16.04 5.14 -44.45
CA GLY A 247 -16.23 4.13 -45.48
C GLY A 247 -17.69 4.14 -45.88
N GLU A 248 -18.03 5.02 -46.83
CA GLU A 248 -19.34 5.12 -47.47
C GLU A 248 -19.71 3.80 -48.13
N GLU A 249 -20.83 3.20 -47.72
CA GLU A 249 -21.56 2.22 -48.52
C GLU A 249 -22.41 2.98 -49.53
N ASN A 250 -21.98 2.97 -50.80
CA ASN A 250 -22.84 3.35 -51.92
C ASN A 250 -23.77 2.18 -52.24
N GLU A 251 -25.06 2.37 -51.91
CA GLU A 251 -26.17 1.60 -52.49
C GLU A 251 -26.29 1.95 -53.98
N GLY A 252 -25.91 1.00 -54.84
CA GLY A 252 -26.20 1.04 -56.27
C GLY A 252 -27.52 0.32 -56.55
N GLY A 253 -28.60 1.09 -56.69
CA GLY A 253 -29.89 0.62 -57.20
C GLY A 253 -30.10 1.02 -58.66
N GLY A 254 -30.21 0.01 -59.52
CA GLY A 254 -31.09 -0.03 -60.70
C GLY A 254 -30.73 0.81 -61.93
N GLU A 255 -30.38 0.13 -63.02
CA GLU A 255 -31.28 -0.08 -64.17
C GLU A 255 -31.06 -1.48 -64.76
#